data_AF-A0A4U2N1L0-F1
#
_entry.id   AF-A0A4U2N1L0-F1
#
_cell.length_a   1.000
_cell.length_b   1.000
_cell.length_c   1.000
_cell.angle_alpha   90.00
_cell.angle_beta   90.00
_cell.angle_gamma   90.00
#
_symmetry.space_group_name_H-M   'P 1'
#
loop_
_entity.id
_entity.type
_entity.pdbx_description
1 polymer ?
#
loop_
_entity_poly.entity_id
_entity_poly.type
_entity_poly.pdbx_seq_one_letter_code
_entity_poly.pdbx_strand_id
1 'polypeptide(L)'
;MSKIWTLTKVLLKLNYADFITDKKKRWAYVFSFAAILFVGFLIFGSMTHGMYEGMKHLGQDPGMIIAMGLAIASIWVFLMSITNILTVFYYSNDIEMLLPLPLKPAQIISAKFLTVLITQYVM
;
A
#
# COMPACT_ATOMS: atom_id res chain seq x y z
N MET A 1 -12.59 -11.77 -18.30
CA MET A 1 -11.97 -10.70 -17.50
C MET A 1 -12.92 -10.05 -16.49
N SER A 2 -14.22 -9.94 -16.76
CA SER A 2 -15.19 -9.36 -15.79
C SER A 2 -15.21 -10.04 -14.42
N LYS A 3 -15.15 -11.39 -14.37
CA LYS A 3 -15.26 -12.15 -13.11
C LYS A 3 -14.11 -11.88 -12.12
N ILE A 4 -12.87 -11.75 -12.61
CA ILE A 4 -11.69 -11.49 -11.77
C ILE A 4 -11.80 -10.10 -11.15
N TRP A 5 -12.13 -9.09 -11.95
CA TRP A 5 -12.30 -7.72 -11.48
C TRP A 5 -13.45 -7.57 -10.49
N THR A 6 -14.58 -8.23 -10.75
CA THR A 6 -15.70 -8.28 -9.80
C THR A 6 -15.27 -8.92 -8.49
N LEU A 7 -14.50 -10.02 -8.54
CA LEU A 7 -14.01 -10.70 -7.36
C LEU A 7 -13.03 -9.84 -6.55
N THR A 8 -12.07 -9.18 -7.22
CA THR A 8 -11.16 -8.21 -6.58
C THR A 8 -11.94 -7.08 -5.89
N LYS A 9 -12.96 -6.53 -6.55
CA LYS A 9 -13.82 -5.49 -5.94
C LYS A 9 -14.57 -6.00 -4.72
N VAL A 10 -15.09 -7.22 -4.76
CA VAL A 10 -15.79 -7.83 -3.62
C VAL A 10 -14.83 -8.04 -2.46
N LEU A 11 -13.64 -8.60 -2.71
CA LEU A 11 -12.61 -8.80 -1.69
C LEU A 11 -12.14 -7.48 -1.07
N LEU A 12 -11.91 -6.44 -1.88
CA LEU A 12 -11.58 -5.11 -1.34
C LEU A 12 -12.72 -4.54 -0.50
N LYS A 13 -13.98 -4.70 -0.95
CA LYS A 13 -15.12 -4.25 -0.16
C LYS A 13 -15.29 -5.03 1.14
N LEU A 14 -15.00 -6.32 1.18
CA LEU A 14 -15.10 -7.12 2.40
C LEU A 14 -14.01 -6.74 3.40
N ASN A 15 -12.77 -6.60 2.94
CA ASN A 15 -11.62 -6.27 3.79
C ASN A 15 -11.59 -4.79 4.23
N TYR A 16 -12.17 -3.88 3.43
CA TYR A 16 -12.12 -2.43 3.66
C TYR A 16 -13.50 -1.76 3.66
N ALA A 17 -14.57 -2.51 3.99
CA ALA A 17 -15.96 -2.05 3.99
C ALA A 17 -16.14 -0.75 4.80
N ASP A 18 -15.54 -0.72 5.98
CA ASP A 18 -15.63 0.39 6.93
C ASP A 18 -15.00 1.68 6.38
N PHE A 19 -13.99 1.55 5.52
CA PHE A 19 -13.32 2.69 4.88
C PHE A 19 -14.16 3.30 3.74
N ILE A 20 -15.02 2.49 3.10
CA ILE A 20 -15.75 2.85 1.87
C ILE A 20 -17.17 3.34 2.15
N THR A 21 -17.86 2.80 3.15
CA THR A 21 -19.32 2.94 3.28
C THR A 21 -19.76 4.16 4.09
N ASP A 22 -19.00 4.58 5.10
CA ASP A 22 -19.42 5.61 6.04
C ASP A 22 -18.83 6.99 5.70
N LYS A 23 -19.65 7.89 5.14
CA LYS A 23 -19.19 9.21 4.66
C LYS A 23 -18.51 10.03 5.74
N LYS A 24 -19.00 10.01 6.99
CA LYS A 24 -18.43 10.82 8.09
C LYS A 24 -17.08 10.27 8.54
N LYS A 25 -16.96 8.95 8.65
CA LYS A 25 -15.69 8.28 8.96
C LYS A 25 -14.68 8.41 7.82
N ARG A 26 -15.13 8.35 6.56
CA ARG A 26 -14.26 8.56 5.40
C ARG A 26 -13.54 9.90 5.44
N TRP A 27 -14.26 10.99 5.75
CA TRP A 27 -13.64 12.30 5.92
C TRP A 27 -12.67 12.34 7.10
N ALA A 28 -12.98 11.66 8.21
CA ALA A 28 -12.05 11.54 9.33
C ALA A 28 -10.78 10.77 8.92
N TYR A 29 -10.89 9.67 8.18
CA TYR A 29 -9.72 8.93 7.67
C TYR A 29 -8.89 9.75 6.68
N VAL A 30 -9.54 10.45 5.74
CA VAL A 30 -8.84 11.34 4.80
C VAL A 30 -8.13 12.46 5.54
N PHE A 31 -8.75 13.05 6.56
CA PHE A 31 -8.14 14.10 7.36
C PHE A 31 -6.96 13.56 8.19
N SER A 32 -7.12 12.40 8.83
CA SER A 32 -6.01 11.73 9.53
C SER A 32 -4.86 11.39 8.60
N PHE A 33 -5.14 10.89 7.40
CA PHE A 33 -4.13 10.61 6.39
C PHE A 33 -3.41 11.88 5.93
N ALA A 34 -4.15 12.95 5.63
CA ALA A 34 -3.58 14.24 5.29
C ALA A 34 -2.73 14.83 6.43
N ALA A 35 -3.17 14.67 7.69
CA ALA A 35 -2.41 15.10 8.86
C ALA A 35 -1.09 14.32 9.00
N ILE A 36 -1.12 12.99 8.80
CA ILE A 36 0.09 12.17 8.80
C ILE A 36 1.06 12.59 7.70
N LEU A 37 0.56 12.85 6.48
CA LEU A 37 1.39 13.35 5.38
C LEU A 37 1.98 14.71 5.69
N PHE A 38 1.20 15.61 6.30
CA PHE A 38 1.66 16.93 6.67
C PHE A 38 2.75 16.87 7.75
N VAL A 39 2.54 16.09 8.81
CA VAL A 39 3.55 15.88 9.86
C VAL A 39 4.80 15.20 9.30
N GLY A 40 4.61 14.18 8.44
CA GLY A 40 5.70 13.53 7.74
C GLY A 40 6.51 14.52 6.89
N PHE A 41 5.84 15.38 6.13
CA PHE A 41 6.50 16.43 5.34
C PHE A 41 7.31 17.40 6.21
N LEU A 42 6.80 17.81 7.38
CA LEU A 42 7.56 18.69 8.28
C LEU A 42 8.85 18.01 8.79
N ILE A 43 8.75 16.77 9.24
CA ILE A 43 9.88 16.02 9.79
C ILE A 43 10.88 15.70 8.67
N PHE A 44 10.45 14.99 7.63
CA PHE A 44 11.33 14.56 6.55
C PHE A 44 11.79 15.73 5.66
N GLY A 45 10.99 16.80 5.53
CA GLY A 45 11.36 18.01 4.78
C GLY A 45 12.55 18.72 5.42
N SER A 46 12.52 18.94 6.74
CA SER A 46 13.65 19.54 7.46
C SER A 46 14.91 18.66 7.39
N MET A 47 14.75 17.35 7.56
CA MET A 47 15.85 16.39 7.51
C MET A 47 16.51 16.34 6.12
N THR A 48 15.70 16.27 5.05
CA THR A 48 16.20 16.25 3.67
C THR A 48 16.87 17.55 3.28
N HIS A 49 16.37 18.70 3.76
CA HIS A 49 17.04 19.99 3.56
C HIS A 49 18.41 20.04 4.26
N GLY A 50 18.52 19.54 5.49
CA GLY A 50 19.81 19.43 6.20
C GLY A 50 20.80 18.51 5.47
N MET A 51 20.33 17.38 4.93
CA MET A 51 21.15 16.49 4.11
C MET A 51 21.60 17.15 2.81
N TYR A 52 20.72 17.93 2.17
CA TYR A 52 21.02 18.67 0.95
C TYR A 52 22.15 19.68 1.16
N GLU A 53 22.05 20.51 2.18
CA GLU A 53 23.11 21.47 2.53
C GLU A 53 24.40 20.73 2.94
N GLY A 54 24.31 19.64 3.70
CA GLY A 54 25.47 18.82 4.07
C GLY A 54 26.23 18.27 2.86
N MET A 55 25.52 17.71 1.87
CA MET A 55 26.13 17.18 0.65
C MET A 55 26.76 18.28 -0.20
N LYS A 56 26.12 19.45 -0.28
CA LYS A 56 26.66 20.62 -0.98
C LYS A 56 27.96 21.11 -0.36
N HIS A 57 28.07 21.15 0.97
CA HIS A 57 29.32 21.49 1.67
C HIS A 57 30.45 20.48 1.41
N LEU A 58 30.11 19.20 1.22
CA LEU A 58 31.05 18.13 0.90
C LEU A 58 31.43 18.07 -0.59
N GLY A 59 30.89 18.97 -1.42
CA GLY A 59 31.13 18.98 -2.87
C GLY A 59 30.50 17.79 -3.63
N GLN A 60 29.56 17.08 -2.99
CA GLN A 60 28.84 15.95 -3.60
C GLN A 60 27.59 16.43 -4.34
N ASP A 61 27.14 15.66 -5.34
CA ASP A 61 25.91 15.95 -6.07
C ASP A 61 24.68 15.79 -5.14
N PRO A 62 23.96 16.88 -4.81
CA PRO A 62 22.80 16.82 -3.92
C PRO A 62 21.63 16.02 -4.53
N GLY A 63 21.63 15.77 -5.84
CA GLY A 63 20.63 14.96 -6.52
C GLY A 63 20.59 13.50 -6.03
N MET A 64 21.68 13.01 -5.41
CA MET A 64 21.77 11.64 -4.90
C MET A 64 20.76 11.33 -3.79
N ILE A 65 20.26 12.35 -3.08
CA ILE A 65 19.26 12.20 -2.01
C ILE A 65 17.97 11.54 -2.52
N ILE A 66 17.56 11.85 -3.75
CA ILE A 66 16.35 11.25 -4.36
C ILE A 66 16.56 9.75 -4.59
N ALA A 67 17.73 9.37 -5.11
CA ALA A 67 18.07 7.97 -5.34
C ALA A 67 18.13 7.18 -4.02
N MET A 68 18.70 7.78 -2.96
CA MET A 68 18.71 7.19 -1.62
C MET A 68 17.31 7.00 -1.06
N GLY A 69 16.45 8.02 -1.18
CA GLY A 69 15.05 7.94 -0.76
C GLY A 69 14.28 6.83 -1.47
N LEU A 70 14.45 6.71 -2.80
CA LEU A 70 13.86 5.64 -3.60
C LEU A 70 14.38 4.25 -3.21
N ALA A 71 15.67 4.12 -2.93
CA ALA A 71 16.25 2.84 -2.49
C ALA A 71 15.67 2.40 -1.14
N ILE A 72 15.57 3.32 -0.17
CA ILE A 72 14.97 3.06 1.15
C ILE A 72 13.49 2.68 1.00
N ALA A 73 12.73 3.43 0.19
CA ALA A 73 11.33 3.12 -0.08
C ALA A 73 11.15 1.74 -0.74
N SER A 74 12.04 1.37 -1.66
CA SER A 74 12.01 0.06 -2.33
C SER A 74 12.25 -1.09 -1.36
N ILE A 75 13.23 -0.96 -0.46
CA ILE A 75 13.50 -1.95 0.60
C ILE A 75 12.29 -2.07 1.52
N TRP A 76 11.69 -0.94 1.91
CA TRP A 76 10.50 -0.93 2.75
C TRP A 76 9.31 -1.65 2.10
N VAL A 77 8.99 -1.32 0.85
CA VAL A 77 7.91 -1.97 0.08
C VAL A 77 8.18 -3.47 -0.06
N PHE A 78 9.43 -3.85 -0.31
CA PHE A 78 9.81 -5.26 -0.41
C PHE A 78 9.54 -6.03 0.89
N LEU A 79 9.97 -5.49 2.03
CA LEU A 79 9.75 -6.13 3.34
C LEU A 79 8.25 -6.22 3.69
N MET A 80 7.50 -5.15 3.46
CA MET A 80 6.06 -5.13 3.71
C MET A 80 5.31 -6.11 2.80
N SER A 81 5.73 -6.24 1.55
CA SER A 81 5.11 -7.17 0.60
C SER A 81 5.18 -8.63 1.06
N ILE A 82 6.28 -9.06 1.69
CA ILE A 82 6.39 -10.45 2.20
C ILE A 82 5.31 -10.71 3.25
N THR A 83 5.19 -9.83 4.24
CA THR A 83 4.20 -10.00 5.31
C THR A 83 2.76 -9.91 4.80
N ASN A 84 2.49 -9.02 3.84
CA ASN A 84 1.18 -8.83 3.25
C ASN A 84 0.77 -10.06 2.40
N ILE A 85 1.70 -10.62 1.61
CA ILE A 85 1.46 -11.84 0.84
C ILE A 85 1.12 -13.00 1.78
N LEU A 86 1.88 -13.20 2.87
CA LEU A 86 1.58 -14.26 3.84
C LEU A 86 0.20 -14.07 4.48
N THR A 87 -0.13 -12.84 4.87
CA THR A 87 -1.44 -12.50 5.45
C THR A 87 -2.58 -12.84 4.51
N VAL A 88 -2.50 -12.39 3.25
CA VAL A 88 -3.60 -12.57 2.30
C VAL A 88 -3.66 -13.99 1.73
N PHE A 89 -2.53 -14.66 1.46
CA PHE A 89 -2.55 -15.97 0.82
C PHE A 89 -2.60 -17.15 1.80
N TYR A 90 -2.00 -17.00 2.98
CA TYR A 90 -1.87 -18.12 3.93
C TYR A 90 -2.80 -17.97 5.13
N TYR A 91 -2.87 -16.80 5.76
CA TYR A 91 -3.64 -16.60 6.99
C TYR A 91 -5.12 -16.23 6.76
N SER A 92 -5.47 -15.73 5.57
CA SER A 92 -6.85 -15.37 5.27
C SER A 92 -7.71 -16.57 4.86
N ASN A 93 -8.87 -16.69 5.51
CA ASN A 93 -9.89 -17.71 5.25
C ASN A 93 -10.70 -17.50 3.94
N ASP A 94 -10.37 -16.49 3.11
CA ASP A 94 -11.17 -16.23 1.90
C ASP A 94 -11.20 -17.43 0.92
N ILE A 95 -10.17 -18.28 0.91
CA ILE A 95 -10.12 -19.43 0.00
C ILE A 95 -11.24 -20.42 0.34
N GLU A 96 -11.45 -20.70 1.63
CA GLU A 96 -12.52 -21.59 2.10
C GLU A 96 -13.90 -21.06 1.73
N MET A 97 -14.07 -19.72 1.76
CA MET A 97 -15.32 -19.06 1.36
C MET A 97 -15.54 -19.05 -0.15
N LEU A 98 -14.48 -18.97 -0.95
CA LEU A 98 -14.56 -18.86 -2.42
C LEU A 98 -14.56 -20.21 -3.16
N LEU A 99 -14.02 -21.26 -2.54
CA LEU A 99 -14.00 -22.63 -3.06
C LEU A 99 -15.39 -23.22 -3.43
N PRO A 100 -16.47 -23.01 -2.65
CA PRO A 100 -17.80 -23.55 -3.00
C PRO A 100 -18.47 -22.82 -4.16
N LEU A 101 -17.94 -21.66 -4.60
CA LEU A 101 -18.49 -20.91 -5.73
C LEU A 101 -18.01 -21.51 -7.06
N PRO A 102 -18.78 -21.39 -8.16
CA PRO A 102 -18.41 -21.88 -9.49
C PRO A 102 -17.34 -20.97 -10.15
N LEU A 103 -16.21 -20.79 -9.49
CA LEU A 103 -15.06 -19.99 -9.90
C LEU A 103 -13.87 -20.91 -10.17
N LYS A 104 -13.09 -20.59 -11.19
CA LYS A 104 -11.86 -21.36 -11.46
C LYS A 104 -10.81 -20.99 -10.39
N PRO A 105 -10.01 -21.95 -9.88
CA PRO A 105 -8.95 -21.66 -8.90
C PRO A 105 -7.99 -20.55 -9.35
N ALA A 106 -7.64 -20.53 -10.64
CA ALA A 106 -6.81 -19.48 -11.23
C ALA A 106 -7.43 -18.07 -11.10
N GLN A 107 -8.76 -17.95 -11.10
CA GLN A 107 -9.46 -16.67 -10.93
C GLN A 107 -9.40 -16.19 -9.48
N ILE A 108 -9.47 -17.09 -8.51
CA ILE A 108 -9.36 -16.78 -7.07
C ILE A 108 -7.94 -16.28 -6.76
N ILE A 109 -6.93 -17.01 -7.19
CA ILE A 109 -5.52 -16.65 -6.99
C ILE A 109 -5.22 -15.29 -7.65
N SER A 110 -5.66 -15.09 -8.90
CA SER A 110 -5.45 -13.82 -9.61
C SER A 110 -6.16 -12.65 -8.90
N ALA A 111 -7.37 -12.86 -8.39
CA ALA A 111 -8.09 -11.81 -7.68
C ALA A 111 -7.40 -11.45 -6.35
N LYS A 112 -6.95 -12.44 -5.57
CA LYS A 112 -6.16 -12.21 -4.34
C LYS A 112 -4.83 -11.51 -4.61
N PHE A 113 -4.17 -11.87 -5.70
CA PHE A 113 -2.95 -11.19 -6.10
C PHE A 113 -3.21 -9.72 -6.41
N LEU A 114 -4.27 -9.42 -7.17
CA LEU A 114 -4.66 -8.04 -7.45
C LEU A 114 -5.08 -7.27 -6.20
N THR A 115 -5.74 -7.91 -5.22
CA THR A 115 -6.06 -7.24 -3.95
C THR A 115 -4.79 -6.86 -3.20
N VAL A 116 -3.80 -7.76 -3.12
CA VAL A 116 -2.50 -7.45 -2.48
C VAL A 116 -1.82 -6.28 -3.18
N LEU A 117 -1.76 -6.29 -4.51
CA LEU A 117 -1.16 -5.19 -5.28
C LEU A 117 -1.85 -3.85 -5.02
N ILE A 118 -3.19 -3.83 -5.08
CA ILE A 118 -3.95 -2.59 -4.85
C ILE A 118 -3.72 -2.10 -3.42
N THR A 119 -3.81 -2.98 -2.43
CA THR A 119 -3.54 -2.62 -1.05
C THR A 119 -2.13 -2.09 -0.87
N GLN A 120 -1.10 -2.70 -1.47
CA GLN A 120 0.30 -2.33 -1.24
C GLN A 120 0.69 -0.98 -1.86
N TYR A 121 0.10 -0.62 -3.00
CA TYR A 121 0.49 0.58 -3.76
C TYR A 121 -0.50 1.74 -3.62
N VAL A 122 -1.76 1.48 -3.25
CA VAL A 122 -2.82 2.51 -3.20
C VAL A 122 -3.24 2.84 -1.77
N MET A 123 -3.18 1.89 -0.84
CA MET A 123 -3.51 2.08 0.57
C MET A 123 -2.25 2.13 1.43
#